data_AF-A0A9W3AAG0-F1
#
_entry.id   AF-A0A9W3AAG0-F1
#
_cell.length_a   1.000
_cell.length_b   1.000
_cell.length_c   1.000
_cell.angle_alpha   90.00
_cell.angle_beta   90.00
_cell.angle_gamma   90.00
#
_symmetry.space_group_name_H-M   'P 1'
#
loop_
_entity.id
_entity.type
_entity.pdbx_description
1 polymer ?
#
loop_
_entity_poly.entity_id
_entity_poly.type
_entity_poly.pdbx_seq_one_letter_code
_entity_poly.pdbx_strand_id
1 'polypeptide(L)'
;MLMKVFILCIFYDVLLACPLSYFGPSCRYQCHCQKGCDKFGACLNGSTCATGWFGFLCQLKDLTRSAPRPSLVTIPKTNRPFLHDDDIDTCVENMKSFIYTFVVPTHITFFRVIGFKKYRGELEGNLTVWNDNRTVVCVNGSYDIVVDNYTLDVYCRTAEPATVFLVDTKDYFRVCHIYASNDCIVSYTRLPCAPDYCDRCFNFKCDRATGKCSDACVGYSNFPYCDKPCRKGHFGLNCLFKCSSSCYNGSCDPKIGLCLNGCFGFSNPPQCNIPKHVKCVGQAQGYAKRACQITAST
;
A
#
# COMPACT_ATOMS: atom_id res chain seq x y z
N MET A 1 41.78 41.71 -21.47
CA MET A 1 41.20 41.57 -20.11
C MET A 1 39.71 41.28 -20.26
N LEU A 2 39.32 40.00 -20.24
CA LEU A 2 37.93 39.56 -20.38
C LEU A 2 37.45 39.07 -19.01
N MET A 3 36.59 39.87 -18.37
CA MET A 3 35.86 39.51 -17.15
C MET A 3 34.93 38.34 -17.47
N LYS A 4 35.28 37.12 -17.04
CA LYS A 4 34.35 35.99 -16.98
C LYS A 4 33.48 36.18 -15.74
N VAL A 5 32.25 36.65 -15.97
CA VAL A 5 31.18 36.64 -14.96
C VAL A 5 30.86 35.18 -14.67
N PHE A 6 31.31 34.69 -13.51
CA PHE A 6 30.81 33.44 -12.94
C PHE A 6 29.38 33.70 -12.48
N ILE A 7 28.41 33.33 -13.31
CA ILE A 7 27.03 33.13 -12.86
C ILE A 7 27.07 31.91 -11.94
N LEU A 8 27.18 32.17 -10.64
CA LEU A 8 26.85 31.18 -9.62
C LEU A 8 25.38 30.81 -9.84
N CYS A 9 25.11 29.67 -10.47
CA CYS A 9 23.84 28.97 -10.34
C CYS A 9 23.73 28.52 -8.88
N ILE A 10 23.33 29.44 -8.02
CA ILE A 10 22.67 29.15 -6.76
C ILE A 10 21.44 28.30 -7.12
N PHE A 11 21.59 26.97 -6.99
CA PHE A 11 20.48 26.04 -6.90
C PHE A 11 19.67 26.45 -5.67
N TYR A 12 18.78 27.42 -5.88
CA TYR A 12 17.65 27.66 -4.99
C TYR A 12 16.77 26.42 -5.12
N ASP A 13 17.03 25.41 -4.29
CA ASP A 13 15.98 24.49 -3.86
C ASP A 13 14.97 25.32 -3.07
N VAL A 14 14.12 26.05 -3.79
CA VAL A 14 12.83 26.44 -3.22
C VAL A 14 12.15 25.11 -2.93
N LEU A 15 12.18 24.72 -1.65
CA LEU A 15 11.17 23.85 -1.07
C LEU A 15 9.82 24.47 -1.45
N LEU A 16 9.27 24.08 -2.59
CA LEU A 16 7.92 24.45 -3.00
C LEU A 16 7.00 23.81 -1.96
N ALA A 17 6.61 24.62 -0.97
CA ALA A 17 5.52 24.28 -0.09
C ALA A 17 4.33 23.88 -0.97
N CYS A 18 3.70 22.76 -0.66
CA CYS A 18 2.58 22.30 -1.47
C CYS A 18 1.45 23.32 -1.48
N PRO A 19 0.68 23.40 -2.58
CA PRO A 19 -0.57 24.14 -2.58
C PRO A 19 -1.44 23.73 -1.38
N LEU A 20 -2.22 24.67 -0.85
CA LEU A 20 -3.14 24.37 0.25
C LEU A 20 -4.00 23.16 -0.13
N SER A 21 -4.10 22.22 0.80
CA SER A 21 -4.81 20.94 0.63
C SER A 21 -4.08 19.86 -0.19
N TYR A 22 -2.78 20.01 -0.44
CA TYR A 22 -1.94 18.97 -1.05
C TYR A 22 -0.71 18.66 -0.21
N PHE A 23 -0.22 17.42 -0.28
CA PHE A 23 0.93 16.97 0.50
C PHE A 23 1.75 15.86 -0.18
N GLY A 24 2.89 15.53 0.41
CA GLY A 24 3.78 14.46 -0.02
C GLY A 24 4.70 14.82 -1.20
N PRO A 25 5.43 13.83 -1.75
CA PRO A 25 6.39 14.06 -2.84
C PRO A 25 5.72 14.69 -4.07
N SER A 26 6.25 15.83 -4.51
CA SER A 26 5.71 16.61 -5.64
C SER A 26 4.23 17.03 -5.47
N CYS A 27 3.73 17.10 -4.23
CA CYS A 27 2.37 17.56 -3.91
C CYS A 27 1.27 16.79 -4.64
N ARG A 28 1.53 15.51 -4.87
CA ARG A 28 0.66 14.65 -5.70
C ARG A 28 -0.57 14.11 -4.97
N TYR A 29 -0.64 14.27 -3.65
CA TYR A 29 -1.74 13.76 -2.83
C TYR A 29 -2.60 14.91 -2.34
N GLN A 30 -3.91 14.79 -2.50
CA GLN A 30 -4.88 15.72 -1.94
C GLN A 30 -5.19 15.31 -0.50
N CYS A 31 -5.24 16.26 0.44
CA CYS A 31 -5.76 15.99 1.77
C CYS A 31 -7.21 16.41 1.91
N HIS A 32 -7.92 15.71 2.79
CA HIS A 32 -9.34 15.92 3.04
C HIS A 32 -9.57 16.42 4.48
N CYS A 33 -8.74 17.37 4.91
CA CYS A 33 -8.92 18.12 6.15
C CYS A 33 -9.87 19.31 5.93
N GLN A 34 -10.65 19.69 6.94
CA GLN A 34 -11.59 20.83 6.84
C GLN A 34 -10.89 22.17 6.53
N LYS A 35 -9.70 22.40 7.09
CA LYS A 35 -8.93 23.66 6.94
C LYS A 35 -7.65 23.49 6.13
N GLY A 36 -7.56 22.43 5.32
CA GLY A 36 -6.34 22.04 4.61
C GLY A 36 -5.29 21.38 5.52
N CYS A 37 -4.15 21.03 4.95
CA CYS A 37 -3.08 20.31 5.61
C CYS A 37 -1.69 20.92 5.35
N ASP A 38 -0.73 20.56 6.18
CA ASP A 38 0.68 20.86 5.94
C ASP A 38 1.30 19.98 4.83
N LYS A 39 2.59 20.18 4.53
CA LYS A 39 3.32 19.42 3.49
C LYS A 39 3.40 17.90 3.77
N PHE A 40 3.10 17.50 4.99
CA PHE A 40 3.06 16.11 5.41
C PHE A 40 1.63 15.54 5.28
N GLY A 41 0.60 16.38 5.32
CA GLY A 41 -0.80 15.97 5.26
C GLY A 41 -1.51 16.12 6.60
N ALA A 42 -0.82 16.60 7.64
CA ALA A 42 -1.42 16.85 8.94
C ALA A 42 -2.37 18.06 8.86
N CYS A 43 -3.56 17.91 9.41
CA CYS A 43 -4.58 18.97 9.33
C CYS A 43 -4.15 20.23 10.08
N LEU A 44 -4.29 21.38 9.41
CA LEU A 44 -3.87 22.67 9.97
C LEU A 44 -4.80 23.12 11.10
N ASN A 45 -4.25 23.84 12.08
CA ASN A 45 -4.99 24.44 13.19
C ASN A 45 -5.83 23.42 14.00
N GLY A 46 -5.38 22.16 14.06
CA GLY A 46 -6.10 21.09 14.74
C GLY A 46 -7.47 20.77 14.14
N SER A 47 -7.71 21.14 12.87
CA SER A 47 -8.98 20.82 12.22
C SER A 47 -9.14 19.31 12.04
N THR A 48 -10.37 18.83 12.04
CA THR A 48 -10.68 17.42 11.80
C THR A 48 -10.82 17.13 10.31
N CYS A 49 -11.13 15.87 9.98
CA CYS A 49 -11.44 15.46 8.63
C CYS A 49 -12.70 16.14 8.11
N ALA A 50 -12.68 16.46 6.82
CA ALA A 50 -13.87 16.88 6.12
C ALA A 50 -14.91 15.76 6.16
N THR A 51 -16.18 16.14 6.17
CA THR A 51 -17.32 15.23 6.13
C THR A 51 -17.15 14.17 5.03
N GLY A 52 -17.29 12.88 5.38
CA GLY A 52 -17.07 11.76 4.47
C GLY A 52 -15.63 11.25 4.38
N TRP A 53 -14.72 11.79 5.19
CA TRP A 53 -13.35 11.34 5.31
C TRP A 53 -12.98 11.05 6.76
N PHE A 54 -12.12 10.06 6.96
CA PHE A 54 -11.66 9.66 8.28
C PHE A 54 -10.25 9.07 8.21
N GLY A 55 -9.78 8.59 9.36
CA GLY A 55 -8.51 7.88 9.47
C GLY A 55 -7.28 8.78 9.44
N PHE A 56 -6.13 8.15 9.27
CA PHE A 56 -4.84 8.84 9.33
C PHE A 56 -4.74 9.90 8.21
N LEU A 57 -4.48 11.16 8.59
CA LEU A 57 -4.40 12.33 7.68
C LEU A 57 -5.64 12.52 6.80
N CYS A 58 -6.79 12.01 7.23
CA CYS A 58 -8.04 12.10 6.48
C CYS A 58 -7.94 11.53 5.07
N GLN A 59 -7.23 10.41 4.91
CA GLN A 59 -7.00 9.77 3.62
C GLN A 59 -7.99 8.65 3.31
N LEU A 60 -8.88 8.31 4.23
CA LEU A 60 -9.81 7.19 4.08
C LEU A 60 -11.19 7.74 3.79
N LYS A 61 -11.74 7.40 2.62
CA LYS A 61 -13.10 7.76 2.27
C LYS A 61 -14.08 6.88 3.05
N ASP A 62 -15.03 7.52 3.70
CA ASP A 62 -16.11 6.83 4.41
C ASP A 62 -17.19 6.38 3.42
N LEU A 63 -17.17 5.09 3.09
CA LEU A 63 -18.13 4.49 2.18
C LEU A 63 -19.50 4.32 2.82
N THR A 64 -19.59 4.23 4.15
CA THR A 64 -20.89 4.03 4.84
C THR A 64 -21.87 5.16 4.55
N ARG A 65 -21.37 6.36 4.27
CA ARG A 65 -22.15 7.53 3.84
C ARG A 65 -22.73 7.43 2.43
N SER A 66 -22.17 6.57 1.58
CA SER A 66 -22.66 6.29 0.23
C SER A 66 -23.71 5.18 0.18
N ALA A 67 -23.88 4.43 1.27
CA ALA A 67 -25.02 3.54 1.45
C ALA A 67 -26.28 4.43 1.60
N PRO A 68 -27.23 4.40 0.66
CA PRO A 68 -28.47 5.15 0.81
C PRO A 68 -29.18 4.59 2.04
N ARG A 69 -29.49 5.49 2.98
CA ARG A 69 -30.32 5.32 4.18
C ARG A 69 -30.49 3.86 4.63
N PRO A 70 -29.86 3.42 5.74
CA PRO A 70 -29.93 2.04 6.19
C PRO A 70 -31.39 1.59 6.34
N SER A 71 -31.81 0.62 5.53
CA SER A 71 -33.03 -0.15 5.77
C SER A 71 -32.75 -1.10 6.93
N LEU A 72 -33.08 -0.62 8.13
CA LEU A 72 -32.98 -1.30 9.42
C LEU A 72 -33.51 -2.73 9.37
N VAL A 73 -32.66 -3.74 9.56
CA VAL A 73 -33.12 -5.14 9.56
C VAL A 73 -33.67 -5.59 10.90
N THR A 74 -33.14 -5.22 12.09
CA THR A 74 -33.81 -5.63 13.36
C THR A 74 -33.18 -5.05 14.65
N ILE A 75 -33.54 -3.84 15.09
CA ILE A 75 -33.45 -3.34 16.50
C ILE A 75 -34.64 -2.35 16.71
N PRO A 76 -35.33 -2.27 17.88
CA PRO A 76 -36.76 -1.96 17.95
C PRO A 76 -37.17 -0.60 17.40
N LYS A 77 -38.41 -0.56 16.89
CA LYS A 77 -39.12 0.52 16.19
C LYS A 77 -39.19 1.90 16.90
N THR A 78 -38.38 2.19 17.90
CA THR A 78 -38.59 3.36 18.76
C THR A 78 -37.54 4.46 18.71
N ASN A 79 -36.34 4.30 18.14
CA ASN A 79 -35.46 5.45 17.86
C ASN A 79 -34.36 5.09 16.84
N ARG A 80 -34.07 6.00 15.91
CA ARG A 80 -33.05 5.83 14.86
C ARG A 80 -31.67 5.61 15.49
N PRO A 81 -30.87 4.61 15.08
CA PRO A 81 -29.51 4.47 15.58
C PRO A 81 -28.60 5.57 14.99
N PHE A 82 -28.04 6.39 15.87
CA PHE A 82 -27.17 7.53 15.59
C PHE A 82 -25.71 7.10 15.31
N LEU A 83 -25.48 6.15 14.40
CA LEU A 83 -24.11 5.70 14.08
C LEU A 83 -23.44 6.51 12.95
N HIS A 84 -24.14 7.50 12.38
CA HIS A 84 -23.70 8.39 11.30
C HIS A 84 -24.17 9.82 11.52
N ASP A 85 -24.28 10.25 12.77
CA ASP A 85 -24.67 11.62 13.15
C ASP A 85 -23.50 12.62 13.08
N ASP A 86 -22.36 12.20 12.50
CA ASP A 86 -21.09 12.94 12.50
C ASP A 86 -20.52 13.22 13.90
N ASP A 87 -21.04 12.53 14.93
CA ASP A 87 -20.57 12.59 16.31
C ASP A 87 -20.02 11.23 16.72
N ILE A 88 -18.70 11.16 16.93
CA ILE A 88 -18.04 9.92 17.33
C ILE A 88 -18.25 9.57 18.81
N ASP A 89 -18.87 10.46 19.59
CA ASP A 89 -19.13 10.29 21.02
C ASP A 89 -20.58 9.83 21.32
N THR A 90 -21.51 9.98 20.36
CA THR A 90 -22.87 9.42 20.46
C THR A 90 -22.81 7.92 20.23
N CYS A 91 -23.32 7.12 21.17
CA CYS A 91 -23.18 5.66 21.09
C CYS A 91 -24.48 4.90 21.31
N VAL A 92 -24.53 3.73 20.67
CA VAL A 92 -25.57 2.73 20.84
C VAL A 92 -25.03 1.64 21.76
N GLU A 93 -25.73 1.42 22.87
CA GLU A 93 -25.42 0.38 23.84
C GLU A 93 -26.07 -0.96 23.42
N ASN A 94 -25.41 -2.07 23.75
CA ASN A 94 -25.84 -3.46 23.48
C ASN A 94 -26.13 -3.76 21.99
N MET A 95 -25.36 -3.13 21.09
CA MET A 95 -25.49 -3.33 19.65
C MET A 95 -24.94 -4.70 19.23
N LYS A 96 -25.79 -5.56 18.66
CA LYS A 96 -25.42 -6.94 18.26
C LYS A 96 -25.00 -7.09 16.80
N SER A 97 -25.67 -6.37 15.90
CA SER A 97 -25.36 -6.41 14.48
C SER A 97 -25.97 -5.20 13.79
N PHE A 98 -25.39 -4.83 12.66
CA PHE A 98 -25.95 -3.82 11.76
C PHE A 98 -25.67 -4.20 10.31
N ILE A 99 -26.38 -3.55 9.38
CA ILE A 99 -26.32 -3.86 7.96
C ILE A 99 -26.06 -2.58 7.18
N TYR A 100 -25.03 -2.61 6.34
CA TYR A 100 -24.80 -1.61 5.30
C TYR A 100 -25.30 -2.14 3.96
N THR A 101 -26.15 -1.36 3.29
CA THR A 101 -26.63 -1.67 1.94
C THR A 101 -26.14 -0.60 0.97
N PHE A 102 -25.21 -0.97 0.11
CA PHE A 102 -24.64 -0.14 -0.95
C PHE A 102 -25.43 -0.33 -2.25
N VAL A 103 -25.71 0.77 -2.96
CA VAL A 103 -26.36 0.72 -4.29
C VAL A 103 -25.50 -0.03 -5.30
N VAL A 104 -24.18 0.15 -5.20
CA VAL A 104 -23.21 -0.40 -6.13
C VAL A 104 -22.41 -1.47 -5.40
N PRO A 105 -22.20 -2.65 -6.01
CA PRO A 105 -21.28 -3.65 -5.48
C PRO A 105 -19.92 -3.02 -5.19
N THR A 106 -19.51 -3.04 -3.93
CA THR A 106 -18.32 -2.32 -3.46
C THR A 106 -17.37 -3.30 -2.80
N HIS A 107 -16.07 -3.18 -3.07
CA HIS A 107 -15.06 -3.87 -2.28
C HIS A 107 -14.88 -3.12 -0.97
N ILE A 108 -14.61 -3.84 0.12
CA ILE A 108 -14.14 -3.25 1.36
C ILE A 108 -12.74 -3.78 1.62
N THR A 109 -11.90 -2.94 2.21
CA THR A 109 -10.53 -3.31 2.59
C THR A 109 -10.33 -3.30 4.09
N PHE A 110 -11.02 -2.41 4.81
CA PHE A 110 -11.09 -2.46 6.26
C PHE A 110 -12.32 -1.71 6.79
N PHE A 111 -12.68 -2.02 8.03
CA PHE A 111 -13.68 -1.33 8.84
C PHE A 111 -12.98 -0.70 10.05
N ARG A 112 -13.45 0.46 10.48
CA ARG A 112 -13.08 1.05 11.78
C ARG A 112 -14.28 1.10 12.68
N VAL A 113 -14.18 0.51 13.86
CA VAL A 113 -15.19 0.54 14.90
C VAL A 113 -14.71 1.47 16.02
N ILE A 114 -15.53 2.49 16.33
CA ILE A 114 -15.32 3.41 17.44
C ILE A 114 -16.32 3.09 18.54
N GLY A 115 -15.88 3.12 19.80
CA GLY A 115 -16.76 3.08 20.96
C GLY A 115 -16.73 1.80 21.79
N PHE A 116 -15.93 0.81 21.40
CA PHE A 116 -15.79 -0.40 22.22
C PHE A 116 -14.92 -0.11 23.45
N LYS A 117 -14.99 -0.98 24.46
CA LYS A 117 -14.10 -0.97 25.62
C LYS A 117 -13.47 -2.34 25.75
N LYS A 118 -12.15 -2.39 25.89
CA LYS A 118 -11.42 -3.64 26.18
C LYS A 118 -11.94 -4.25 27.49
N TYR A 119 -12.65 -5.38 27.43
CA TYR A 119 -13.07 -6.09 28.64
C TYR A 119 -11.91 -6.99 29.07
N ARG A 120 -11.41 -6.81 30.30
CA ARG A 120 -10.34 -7.62 30.92
C ARG A 120 -9.00 -7.70 30.17
N GLY A 121 -8.72 -6.80 29.24
CA GLY A 121 -7.44 -6.78 28.55
C GLY A 121 -7.36 -7.65 27.30
N GLU A 122 -8.49 -8.18 26.81
CA GLU A 122 -8.62 -8.84 25.51
C GLU A 122 -9.75 -8.20 24.71
N LEU A 123 -9.61 -8.19 23.39
CA LEU A 123 -10.71 -7.87 22.48
C LEU A 123 -11.46 -9.16 22.20
N GLU A 124 -12.63 -9.32 22.83
CA GLU A 124 -13.62 -10.28 22.38
C GLU A 124 -14.55 -9.53 21.42
N GLY A 125 -14.54 -9.93 20.15
CA GLY A 125 -15.38 -9.31 19.13
C GLY A 125 -15.05 -9.82 17.74
N ASN A 126 -15.75 -10.86 17.29
CA ASN A 126 -15.59 -11.37 15.94
C ASN A 126 -16.44 -10.54 14.96
N LEU A 127 -15.78 -9.71 14.16
CA LEU A 127 -16.42 -8.99 13.06
C LEU A 127 -16.67 -9.93 11.90
N THR A 128 -17.86 -10.52 11.83
CA THR A 128 -18.23 -11.32 10.66
C THR A 128 -18.91 -10.43 9.63
N VAL A 129 -18.42 -10.51 8.39
CA VAL A 129 -18.95 -9.76 7.26
C VAL A 129 -19.70 -10.71 6.34
N TRP A 130 -20.95 -10.40 6.02
CA TRP A 130 -21.78 -11.22 5.13
C TRP A 130 -22.23 -10.43 3.90
N ASN A 131 -22.29 -11.11 2.75
CA ASN A 131 -22.98 -10.67 1.54
C ASN A 131 -24.18 -11.58 1.32
N ASP A 132 -25.38 -11.02 1.44
CA ASP A 132 -26.65 -11.74 1.55
C ASP A 132 -26.61 -12.83 2.64
N ASN A 133 -26.35 -14.09 2.26
CA ASN A 133 -26.30 -15.26 3.15
C ASN A 133 -24.94 -16.00 3.12
N ARG A 134 -23.90 -15.39 2.53
CA ARG A 134 -22.56 -15.97 2.48
C ARG A 134 -21.59 -15.10 3.26
N THR A 135 -20.72 -15.73 4.05
CA THR A 135 -19.60 -15.04 4.67
C THR A 135 -18.69 -14.50 3.57
N VAL A 136 -18.38 -13.20 3.62
CA VAL A 136 -17.44 -12.59 2.70
C VAL A 136 -16.05 -13.08 3.06
N VAL A 137 -15.41 -13.80 2.14
CA VAL A 137 -14.04 -14.25 2.32
C VAL A 137 -13.10 -13.09 2.05
N CYS A 138 -12.18 -12.86 2.97
CA CYS A 138 -11.12 -11.88 2.80
C CYS A 138 -9.92 -12.55 2.09
N VAL A 139 -9.37 -11.91 1.08
CA VAL A 139 -8.11 -12.31 0.45
C VAL A 139 -7.02 -12.32 1.52
N ASN A 140 -6.38 -13.46 1.71
CA ASN A 140 -5.36 -13.70 2.75
C ASN A 140 -5.88 -13.61 4.21
N GLY A 141 -7.18 -13.80 4.41
CA GLY A 141 -7.83 -13.75 5.73
C GLY A 141 -8.08 -12.31 6.23
N SER A 142 -8.84 -12.20 7.31
CA SER A 142 -9.00 -10.95 8.06
C SER A 142 -8.02 -10.88 9.23
N TYR A 143 -7.73 -9.67 9.67
CA TYR A 143 -7.04 -9.42 10.93
C TYR A 143 -7.48 -8.08 11.50
N ASP A 144 -7.37 -7.92 12.81
CA ASP A 144 -7.74 -6.71 13.52
C ASP A 144 -6.53 -6.04 14.18
N ILE A 145 -6.61 -4.71 14.34
CA ILE A 145 -5.62 -3.87 15.01
C ILE A 145 -6.35 -2.99 16.02
N VAL A 146 -5.92 -3.10 17.27
CA VAL A 146 -6.30 -2.18 18.35
C VAL A 146 -5.51 -0.89 18.18
N VAL A 147 -6.19 0.18 17.77
CA VAL A 147 -5.55 1.50 17.61
C VAL A 147 -5.39 2.17 18.98
N ASP A 148 -6.43 2.10 19.80
CA ASP A 148 -6.46 2.61 21.17
C ASP A 148 -7.55 1.89 22.00
N ASN A 149 -7.88 2.40 23.18
CA ASN A 149 -8.87 1.79 24.08
C ASN A 149 -10.30 1.76 23.53
N TYR A 150 -10.60 2.52 22.47
CA TYR A 150 -11.92 2.73 21.89
C TYR A 150 -11.97 2.59 20.37
N THR A 151 -10.84 2.42 19.68
CA THR A 151 -10.74 2.32 18.21
C THR A 151 -10.10 1.01 17.72
N LEU A 152 -10.79 0.31 16.82
CA LEU A 152 -10.46 -1.01 16.31
C LEU A 152 -10.56 -0.95 14.80
N ASP A 153 -9.47 -1.30 14.13
CA ASP A 153 -9.44 -1.46 12.69
C ASP A 153 -9.48 -2.94 12.35
N VAL A 154 -10.49 -3.35 11.58
CA VAL A 154 -10.61 -4.72 11.07
C VAL A 154 -10.32 -4.71 9.59
N TYR A 155 -9.19 -5.28 9.20
CA TYR A 155 -8.77 -5.41 7.81
C TYR A 155 -9.34 -6.67 7.21
N CYS A 156 -10.05 -6.49 6.10
CA CYS A 156 -10.61 -7.55 5.29
C CYS A 156 -10.69 -7.03 3.86
N ARG A 157 -9.76 -7.46 3.00
CA ARG A 157 -9.88 -7.22 1.56
C ARG A 157 -10.86 -8.22 0.99
N THR A 158 -12.08 -7.81 0.71
CA THR A 158 -13.11 -8.73 0.20
C THR A 158 -12.67 -9.33 -1.14
N ALA A 159 -12.78 -10.66 -1.27
CA ALA A 159 -12.43 -11.35 -2.51
C ALA A 159 -13.34 -10.93 -3.69
N GLU A 160 -14.59 -10.57 -3.38
CA GLU A 160 -15.60 -10.13 -4.33
C GLU A 160 -16.26 -8.83 -3.81
N PRO A 161 -16.78 -7.96 -4.69
CA PRO A 161 -17.55 -6.79 -4.28
C PRO A 161 -18.95 -7.22 -3.82
N ALA A 162 -19.52 -6.52 -2.84
CA ALA A 162 -20.84 -6.83 -2.30
C ALA A 162 -21.73 -5.59 -2.17
N THR A 163 -23.03 -5.79 -2.18
CA THR A 163 -24.04 -4.73 -1.97
C THR A 163 -24.53 -4.72 -0.54
N VAL A 164 -24.58 -5.87 0.13
CA VAL A 164 -24.97 -5.97 1.53
C VAL A 164 -23.76 -6.38 2.34
N PHE A 165 -23.52 -5.67 3.43
CA PHE A 165 -22.51 -5.99 4.43
C PHE A 165 -23.19 -6.05 5.79
N LEU A 166 -23.53 -7.26 6.24
CA LEU A 166 -23.92 -7.47 7.64
C LEU A 166 -22.65 -7.55 8.47
N VAL A 167 -22.59 -6.72 9.48
CA VAL A 167 -21.50 -6.70 10.44
C VAL A 167 -22.04 -7.19 11.77
N ASP A 168 -21.59 -8.38 12.16
CA ASP A 168 -21.91 -8.96 13.45
C ASP A 168 -20.89 -8.49 14.48
N THR A 169 -21.38 -7.85 15.53
CA THR A 169 -20.54 -7.30 16.58
C THR A 169 -20.39 -8.26 17.76
N LYS A 170 -21.19 -9.35 17.83
CA LYS A 170 -21.29 -10.43 18.85
C LYS A 170 -21.10 -10.06 20.33
N ASP A 171 -20.02 -9.39 20.67
CA ASP A 171 -19.51 -9.10 22.01
C ASP A 171 -19.24 -7.58 22.27
N TYR A 172 -19.42 -6.70 21.28
CA TYR A 172 -19.27 -5.25 21.51
C TYR A 172 -20.44 -4.65 22.32
N PHE A 173 -20.15 -4.15 23.53
CA PHE A 173 -21.14 -3.55 24.42
C PHE A 173 -21.58 -2.14 24.01
N ARG A 174 -20.71 -1.39 23.34
CA ARG A 174 -20.95 0.01 22.95
C ARG A 174 -20.32 0.27 21.59
N VAL A 175 -21.07 0.87 20.69
CA VAL A 175 -20.60 1.28 19.36
C VAL A 175 -21.05 2.71 19.12
N CYS A 176 -20.12 3.60 18.81
CA CYS A 176 -20.39 5.01 18.58
C CYS A 176 -20.41 5.35 17.10
N HIS A 177 -19.40 4.90 16.36
CA HIS A 177 -19.34 5.12 14.93
C HIS A 177 -18.66 3.96 14.23
N ILE A 178 -19.08 3.67 13.00
CA ILE A 178 -18.42 2.69 12.15
C ILE A 178 -18.13 3.29 10.81
N TYR A 179 -16.88 3.17 10.41
CA TYR A 179 -16.42 3.53 9.07
C TYR A 179 -16.12 2.27 8.27
N ALA A 180 -16.33 2.35 6.97
CA ALA A 180 -15.92 1.36 6.00
C ALA A 180 -15.17 2.06 4.87
N SER A 181 -14.05 1.48 4.44
CA SER A 181 -13.32 2.02 3.30
C SER A 181 -12.78 0.93 2.39
N ASN A 182 -12.69 1.27 1.11
CA ASN A 182 -11.97 0.51 0.10
C ASN A 182 -10.57 1.08 -0.15
N ASP A 183 -10.21 2.18 0.52
CA ASP A 183 -8.87 2.74 0.55
C ASP A 183 -8.05 2.08 1.67
N CYS A 184 -6.74 1.97 1.47
CA CYS A 184 -5.82 1.50 2.49
C CYS A 184 -5.20 2.68 3.23
N ILE A 185 -4.86 2.45 4.50
CA ILE A 185 -4.21 3.46 5.34
C ILE A 185 -2.86 3.86 4.75
N VAL A 186 -2.75 5.13 4.36
CA VAL A 186 -1.50 5.75 3.94
C VAL A 186 -0.74 6.18 5.19
N SER A 187 0.03 5.27 5.81
CA SER A 187 1.01 5.65 6.84
C SER A 187 2.14 6.49 6.20
N TYR A 188 2.74 7.41 6.97
CA TYR A 188 3.89 8.24 6.54
C TYR A 188 5.11 7.45 6.07
N THR A 189 5.13 6.13 6.23
CA THR A 189 6.00 5.24 5.46
C THR A 189 5.39 5.00 4.09
N ARG A 190 5.54 5.99 3.21
CA ARG A 190 5.23 6.00 1.76
C ARG A 190 4.97 4.61 1.18
N LEU A 191 3.72 4.34 0.77
CA LEU A 191 3.35 3.71 -0.52
C LEU A 191 1.81 3.55 -0.61
N PRO A 192 1.24 3.59 -1.83
CA PRO A 192 -0.17 3.28 -2.06
C PRO A 192 -0.45 1.80 -1.77
N CYS A 193 -1.73 1.49 -1.59
CA CYS A 193 -2.29 0.14 -1.66
C CYS A 193 -1.65 -0.68 -2.79
N ALA A 194 -0.63 -1.44 -2.48
CA ALA A 194 -0.25 -2.61 -3.26
C ALA A 194 -0.43 -3.80 -2.32
N PRO A 195 -1.03 -4.91 -2.79
CA PRO A 195 -1.12 -6.16 -2.03
C PRO A 195 0.25 -6.68 -1.53
N ASP A 196 1.34 -6.10 -2.04
CA ASP A 196 2.67 -6.68 -2.06
C ASP A 196 3.67 -5.91 -1.17
N TYR A 197 3.22 -5.12 -0.19
CA TYR A 197 4.14 -4.39 0.69
C TYR A 197 5.13 -5.37 1.36
N CYS A 198 4.61 -6.49 1.87
CA CYS A 198 5.42 -7.51 2.53
C CYS A 198 6.23 -8.37 1.55
N ASP A 199 5.96 -8.30 0.24
CA ASP A 199 6.75 -8.97 -0.81
C ASP A 199 8.14 -8.36 -0.98
N ARG A 200 8.37 -7.25 -0.30
CA ARG A 200 9.67 -6.59 -0.20
C ARG A 200 10.40 -6.99 1.07
N CYS A 201 9.78 -7.76 1.96
CA CYS A 201 10.42 -8.33 3.14
C CYS A 201 10.87 -9.76 2.86
N PHE A 202 11.98 -10.15 3.48
CA PHE A 202 12.43 -11.54 3.43
C PHE A 202 11.37 -12.48 4.01
N ASN A 203 11.02 -13.52 3.27
CA ASN A 203 9.96 -14.48 3.60
C ASN A 203 8.61 -13.83 3.96
N PHE A 204 8.32 -12.65 3.40
CA PHE A 204 7.08 -11.90 3.67
C PHE A 204 6.90 -11.53 5.15
N LYS A 205 7.97 -11.57 5.96
CA LYS A 205 7.91 -11.24 7.38
C LYS A 205 7.95 -9.73 7.61
N CYS A 206 6.80 -9.19 7.92
CA CYS A 206 6.56 -7.78 8.17
C CYS A 206 5.62 -7.62 9.37
N ASP A 207 5.79 -6.52 10.10
CA ASP A 207 4.74 -5.99 10.96
C ASP A 207 3.65 -5.42 10.06
N ARG A 208 2.45 -6.02 10.06
CA ARG A 208 1.36 -5.63 9.14
C ARG A 208 0.77 -4.25 9.47
N ALA A 209 0.92 -3.77 10.70
CA ALA A 209 0.41 -2.47 11.13
C ALA A 209 1.29 -1.32 10.63
N THR A 210 2.60 -1.51 10.68
CA THR A 210 3.61 -0.47 10.38
C THR A 210 4.27 -0.68 9.03
N GLY A 211 4.08 -1.86 8.42
CA GLY A 211 4.82 -2.35 7.27
C GLY A 211 6.22 -2.87 7.62
N LYS A 212 6.86 -2.45 8.71
CA LYS A 212 8.30 -2.71 8.91
C LYS A 212 8.67 -4.19 8.79
N CYS A 213 9.66 -4.51 7.96
CA CYS A 213 10.18 -5.87 7.84
C CYS A 213 10.91 -6.28 9.13
N SER A 214 10.79 -7.54 9.53
CA SER A 214 11.45 -8.04 10.75
C SER A 214 12.92 -8.40 10.54
N ASP A 215 13.27 -8.86 9.33
CA ASP A 215 14.55 -9.50 9.06
C ASP A 215 15.39 -8.73 8.03
N ALA A 216 14.90 -8.60 6.80
CA ALA A 216 15.63 -7.96 5.70
C ALA A 216 14.69 -7.51 4.57
N CYS A 217 15.21 -6.65 3.68
CA CYS A 217 14.54 -6.23 2.45
C CYS A 217 14.94 -7.11 1.26
N VAL A 218 14.03 -7.39 0.32
CA VAL A 218 14.28 -8.16 -0.91
C VAL A 218 14.11 -7.24 -2.13
N GLY A 219 15.21 -6.89 -2.79
CA GLY A 219 15.22 -5.92 -3.90
C GLY A 219 15.05 -4.46 -3.51
N TYR A 220 15.07 -4.19 -2.21
CA TYR A 220 15.07 -2.87 -1.61
C TYR A 220 16.18 -2.81 -0.55
N SER A 221 16.48 -1.60 -0.07
CA SER A 221 17.46 -1.30 0.97
C SER A 221 16.78 -0.66 2.18
N ASN A 222 17.52 0.02 3.05
CA ASN A 222 17.00 0.78 4.20
C ASN A 222 16.02 0.03 5.12
N PHE A 223 16.40 -1.19 5.48
CA PHE A 223 15.78 -1.95 6.57
C PHE A 223 15.59 -1.07 7.83
N PRO A 224 14.44 -1.14 8.53
CA PRO A 224 13.32 -2.07 8.34
C PRO A 224 12.22 -1.59 7.37
N TYR A 225 12.40 -0.46 6.68
CA TYR A 225 11.32 0.18 5.90
C TYR A 225 11.18 -0.37 4.47
N CYS A 226 12.30 -0.81 3.88
CA CYS A 226 12.33 -1.49 2.58
C CYS A 226 11.64 -0.71 1.43
N ASP A 227 11.82 0.61 1.40
CA ASP A 227 11.19 1.52 0.43
C ASP A 227 12.16 2.16 -0.57
N LYS A 228 13.48 1.98 -0.39
CA LYS A 228 14.49 2.41 -1.35
C LYS A 228 14.88 1.24 -2.26
N PRO A 229 14.48 1.25 -3.55
CA PRO A 229 14.84 0.17 -4.47
C PRO A 229 16.35 0.05 -4.61
N CYS A 230 16.82 -1.13 -4.98
CA CYS A 230 18.25 -1.31 -5.25
C CYS A 230 18.75 -0.36 -6.33
N ARG A 231 19.96 0.17 -6.11
CA ARG A 231 20.66 0.93 -7.12
C ARG A 231 20.99 0.00 -8.29
N LYS A 232 21.00 0.56 -9.51
CA LYS A 232 21.38 -0.19 -10.72
C LYS A 232 22.69 -0.97 -10.49
N GLY A 233 22.71 -2.22 -10.94
CA GLY A 233 23.86 -3.10 -10.73
C GLY A 233 23.86 -3.85 -9.39
N HIS A 234 22.84 -3.71 -8.55
CA HIS A 234 22.71 -4.44 -7.28
C HIS A 234 21.35 -5.12 -7.13
N PHE A 235 21.31 -6.23 -6.40
CA PHE A 235 20.11 -7.02 -6.17
C PHE A 235 20.13 -7.79 -4.83
N GLY A 236 19.01 -8.46 -4.53
CA GLY A 236 18.83 -9.41 -3.44
C GLY A 236 18.63 -8.73 -2.08
N LEU A 237 19.08 -9.41 -1.03
CA LEU A 237 18.84 -8.97 0.35
C LEU A 237 19.56 -7.65 0.63
N ASN A 238 18.83 -6.62 1.03
CA ASN A 238 19.35 -5.28 1.31
C ASN A 238 20.28 -4.73 0.21
N CYS A 239 20.11 -5.19 -1.04
CA CYS A 239 20.96 -4.86 -2.19
C CYS A 239 22.44 -5.23 -2.03
N LEU A 240 22.74 -6.31 -1.29
CA LEU A 240 24.12 -6.74 -1.01
C LEU A 240 24.83 -7.38 -2.21
N PHE A 241 24.09 -7.92 -3.19
CA PHE A 241 24.68 -8.62 -4.33
C PHE A 241 24.83 -7.69 -5.53
N LYS A 242 25.86 -7.93 -6.34
CA LYS A 242 26.10 -7.20 -7.60
C LYS A 242 25.56 -7.99 -8.78
N CYS A 243 24.89 -7.31 -9.71
CA CYS A 243 24.49 -7.90 -10.98
C CYS A 243 25.72 -8.47 -11.72
N SER A 244 25.53 -9.55 -12.46
CA SER A 244 26.56 -10.11 -13.33
C SER A 244 27.04 -9.07 -14.34
N SER A 245 28.35 -9.00 -14.59
CA SER A 245 28.93 -8.20 -15.68
C SER A 245 28.46 -8.66 -17.07
N SER A 246 27.93 -9.89 -17.15
CA SER A 246 27.32 -10.44 -18.35
C SER A 246 25.92 -9.87 -18.63
N CYS A 247 25.30 -9.18 -17.68
CA CYS A 247 24.03 -8.50 -17.93
C CYS A 247 24.26 -7.24 -18.76
N TYR A 248 23.46 -7.06 -19.81
CA TYR A 248 23.55 -5.86 -20.65
C TYR A 248 23.36 -4.60 -19.82
N ASN A 249 24.34 -3.68 -19.91
CA ASN A 249 24.38 -2.42 -19.17
C ASN A 249 24.27 -2.60 -17.62
N GLY A 250 24.69 -3.76 -17.09
CA GLY A 250 24.59 -4.10 -15.67
C GLY A 250 23.17 -4.13 -15.12
N SER A 251 22.17 -4.35 -15.99
CA SER A 251 20.75 -4.32 -15.62
C SER A 251 20.26 -5.72 -15.26
N CYS A 252 19.92 -5.94 -13.99
CA CYS A 252 19.34 -7.18 -13.50
C CYS A 252 18.12 -6.94 -12.60
N ASP A 253 17.32 -8.00 -12.42
CA ASP A 253 16.17 -8.00 -11.54
C ASP A 253 16.62 -7.70 -10.10
N PRO A 254 16.00 -6.74 -9.41
CA PRO A 254 16.45 -6.31 -8.10
C PRO A 254 16.24 -7.39 -7.02
N LYS A 255 15.33 -8.34 -7.18
CA LYS A 255 15.09 -9.42 -6.20
C LYS A 255 16.00 -10.61 -6.45
N ILE A 256 16.06 -11.11 -7.69
CA ILE A 256 16.68 -12.40 -8.03
C ILE A 256 17.96 -12.31 -8.85
N GLY A 257 18.33 -11.13 -9.36
CA GLY A 257 19.63 -10.90 -10.01
C GLY A 257 19.74 -11.36 -11.47
N LEU A 258 18.64 -11.79 -12.09
CA LEU A 258 18.60 -12.22 -13.49
C LEU A 258 18.62 -11.04 -14.46
N CYS A 259 19.29 -11.17 -15.61
CA CYS A 259 19.46 -10.06 -16.53
C CYS A 259 18.14 -9.67 -17.21
N LEU A 260 17.75 -8.39 -17.13
CA LEU A 260 16.49 -7.89 -17.68
C LEU A 260 16.58 -7.54 -19.18
N ASN A 261 17.74 -7.05 -19.61
CA ASN A 261 17.93 -6.49 -20.96
C ASN A 261 18.81 -7.39 -21.84
N GLY A 262 18.81 -8.70 -21.58
CA GLY A 262 19.67 -9.65 -22.27
C GLY A 262 21.14 -9.58 -21.84
N CYS A 263 22.01 -10.15 -22.68
CA CYS A 263 23.38 -10.51 -22.31
C CYS A 263 24.43 -9.71 -23.08
N PHE A 264 25.46 -9.24 -22.37
CA PHE A 264 26.65 -8.59 -22.92
C PHE A 264 27.79 -9.60 -23.10
N GLY A 265 28.00 -10.08 -24.32
CA GLY A 265 29.06 -11.07 -24.64
C GLY A 265 28.72 -12.54 -24.31
N PHE A 266 27.56 -12.79 -23.69
CA PHE A 266 27.05 -14.12 -23.36
C PHE A 266 25.75 -14.43 -24.11
N SER A 267 25.31 -15.70 -24.13
CA SER A 267 24.05 -16.19 -24.68
C SER A 267 23.07 -16.54 -23.54
N ASN A 268 22.04 -17.34 -23.78
CA ASN A 268 21.05 -17.83 -22.79
C ASN A 268 20.48 -16.80 -21.77
N PRO A 269 19.85 -15.69 -22.21
CA PRO A 269 19.09 -14.84 -21.30
C PRO A 269 17.95 -15.64 -20.63
N PRO A 270 17.63 -15.34 -19.35
CA PRO A 270 18.14 -14.23 -18.55
C PRO A 270 19.40 -14.57 -17.70
N GLN A 271 19.95 -15.78 -17.82
CA GLN A 271 21.09 -16.25 -17.01
C GLN A 271 22.43 -15.67 -17.46
N CYS A 272 22.63 -15.49 -18.77
CA CYS A 272 23.82 -14.88 -19.35
C CYS A 272 25.15 -15.48 -18.86
N ASN A 273 25.21 -16.81 -18.75
CA ASN A 273 26.38 -17.54 -18.25
C ASN A 273 27.07 -18.42 -19.31
N ILE A 274 26.54 -18.48 -20.54
CA ILE A 274 27.17 -19.20 -21.66
C ILE A 274 27.92 -18.20 -22.56
N PRO A 275 29.26 -18.30 -22.74
CA PRO A 275 30.00 -17.41 -23.63
C PRO A 275 29.54 -17.54 -25.09
N LYS A 276 29.46 -16.41 -25.82
CA LYS A 276 29.28 -16.46 -27.27
C LYS A 276 30.61 -16.82 -27.94
N HIS A 277 30.72 -18.01 -28.52
CA HIS A 277 31.88 -18.36 -29.34
C HIS A 277 31.78 -17.71 -30.72
N VAL A 278 32.84 -17.01 -31.12
CA VAL A 278 33.01 -16.58 -32.51
C VAL A 278 33.65 -17.74 -33.28
N LYS A 279 32.85 -18.57 -33.96
CA LYS A 279 33.38 -19.48 -34.99
C LYS A 279 33.51 -18.70 -36.29
N CYS A 280 34.71 -18.23 -36.61
CA CYS A 280 35.00 -17.77 -37.96
C CYS A 280 35.26 -19.00 -38.84
N VAL A 281 34.32 -19.35 -39.73
CA VAL A 281 34.50 -20.42 -40.71
C VAL A 281 35.20 -19.83 -41.94
N GLY A 282 36.40 -20.30 -42.26
CA GLY A 282 37.12 -19.94 -43.48
C GLY A 282 38.58 -20.42 -43.45
N GLN A 283 38.96 -21.27 -44.41
CA GLN A 283 40.36 -21.61 -44.66
C GLN A 283 41.10 -20.37 -45.18
N ALA A 284 42.34 -20.19 -44.70
CA ALA A 284 43.17 -19.04 -45.04
C ALA A 284 43.66 -19.14 -46.49
N GLN A 285 43.02 -18.40 -47.41
CA GLN A 285 43.61 -18.02 -48.69
C GLN A 285 43.19 -16.61 -49.09
N GLY A 286 44.16 -15.68 -49.13
CA GLY A 286 44.04 -14.39 -49.79
C GLY A 286 43.29 -13.28 -49.04
N TYR A 287 43.65 -12.03 -49.34
CA TYR A 287 43.20 -10.78 -48.72
C TYR A 287 41.70 -10.47 -48.93
N ALA A 288 40.79 -11.29 -48.39
CA ALA A 288 39.36 -11.01 -48.35
C ALA A 288 38.85 -10.88 -46.90
N LYS A 289 38.03 -9.85 -46.64
CA LYS A 289 37.40 -9.59 -45.33
C LYS A 289 36.62 -10.82 -44.87
N ARG A 290 36.95 -11.36 -43.68
CA ARG A 290 36.23 -12.48 -43.07
C ARG A 290 34.82 -12.04 -42.67
N ALA A 291 33.80 -12.79 -43.07
CA ALA A 291 32.47 -12.71 -42.47
C ALA A 291 32.40 -13.69 -41.31
N CYS A 292 32.42 -13.22 -40.06
CA CYS A 292 32.21 -14.08 -38.89
C CYS A 292 30.72 -14.06 -38.52
N GLN A 293 30.09 -15.23 -38.46
CA GLN A 293 28.72 -15.38 -37.98
C GLN A 293 28.73 -15.74 -36.49
N ILE A 294 27.87 -15.09 -35.70
CA ILE A 294 27.69 -15.37 -34.28
C ILE A 294 26.66 -16.50 -34.16
N THR A 295 27.09 -17.68 -33.72
CA THR A 295 26.18 -18.80 -33.40
C THR A 295 26.27 -19.17 -31.92
N ALA A 296 25.14 -19.53 -31.32
CA ALA A 296 25.09 -20.00 -29.92
C ALA A 296 25.67 -21.43 -29.84
N SER A 297 26.50 -21.70 -28.84
CA SER A 297 26.98 -23.06 -28.55
C SER A 297 25.85 -23.91 -27.99
N THR A 298 25.54 -25.01 -28.68
CA THR A 298 24.68 -26.11 -28.21
C THR A 298 25.30 -26.84 -27.04
#